data_AF-A0A7C2ACW9-F1
#
_entry.id   AF-A0A7C2ACW9-F1
#
_cell.length_a   1.000
_cell.length_b   1.000
_cell.length_c   1.000
_cell.angle_alpha   90.00
_cell.angle_beta   90.00
_cell.angle_gamma   90.00
#
_symmetry.space_group_name_H-M   'P 1'
#
loop_
_entity.id
_entity.type
_entity.pdbx_description
1 polymer ?
#
loop_
_entity_poly.entity_id
_entity_poly.type
_entity_poly.pdbx_seq_one_letter_code
_entity_poly.pdbx_strand_id
1 'polypeptide(L)' 'MKFEYDHIRDLLYIYFGKPGTNVAKTLTVAPGIHIDIDKNGKLLGIEILDASEVIGEKLEFVFPGLTYALKKAV' A
#
# COMPACT_ATOMS: atom_id res chain seq x y z
N MET A 1 2.79 -7.44 -3.82
CA MET A 1 2.08 -6.29 -3.22
C MET A 1 1.06 -6.85 -2.23
N LYS A 2 1.00 -6.31 -1.01
CA LYS A 2 0.06 -6.72 0.05
C LYS A 2 -0.57 -5.46 0.63
N PHE A 3 -1.82 -5.56 1.08
CA PHE A 3 -2.50 -4.52 1.83
C PHE A 3 -2.77 -5.04 3.24
N GLU A 4 -2.62 -4.20 4.25
CA GLU A 4 -2.97 -4.51 5.63
C GLU A 4 -3.69 -3.31 6.23
N TYR A 5 -4.93 -3.52 6.67
CA TYR A 5 -5.72 -2.52 7.35
C TYR A 5 -5.94 -2.94 8.80
N ASP A 6 -5.48 -2.12 9.73
CA ASP A 6 -5.73 -2.25 11.16
C ASP A 6 -6.85 -1.28 11.55
N HIS A 7 -8.06 -1.80 11.70
CA HIS A 7 -9.25 -1.02 12.05
C HIS A 7 -9.23 -0.47 13.49
N ILE A 8 -8.41 -1.02 14.40
CA ILE A 8 -8.31 -0.51 15.77
C ILE A 8 -7.45 0.76 15.77
N ARG A 9 -6.42 0.79 14.93
CA ARG A 9 -5.50 1.92 14.78
C ARG A 9 -5.90 2.89 13.66
N ASP A 10 -6.93 2.54 12.90
CA ASP A 10 -7.31 3.19 11.64
C ASP A 10 -6.12 3.44 10.71
N LEU A 11 -5.37 2.37 10.42
CA LEU A 11 -4.12 2.46 9.67
C LEU A 11 -4.13 1.49 8.50
N LEU A 12 -3.84 2.01 7.30
CA LEU A 12 -3.63 1.23 6.09
C LEU A 12 -2.15 1.24 5.71
N TYR A 13 -1.55 0.06 5.60
CA TYR A 13 -0.23 -0.12 5.01
C TYR A 13 -0.31 -0.85 3.67
N ILE A 14 0.32 -0.28 2.64
CA ILE A 14 0.45 -0.86 1.31
C ILE A 14 1.90 -1.30 1.12
N TYR A 15 2.14 -2.60 1.08
CA TYR A 15 3.48 -3.18 0.90
C TYR A 15 3.83 -3.34 -0.58
N PHE A 16 4.93 -2.71 -0.99
CA PHE A 16 5.58 -2.91 -2.30
C PHE A 16 6.82 -3.80 -2.17
N GLY A 17 7.54 -3.72 -1.05
CA GLY A 17 8.67 -4.58 -0.68
C GLY A 17 8.27 -5.82 0.13
N LYS A 18 9.27 -6.61 0.54
CA LYS A 18 9.06 -7.74 1.46
C LYS A 18 8.82 -7.20 2.87
N PRO A 19 7.77 -7.62 3.60
CA PRO A 19 7.59 -7.23 5.01
C PRO A 19 8.83 -7.53 5.85
N GLY A 20 9.15 -6.62 6.78
CA GLY A 20 10.37 -6.69 7.60
C GLY A 20 11.65 -6.26 6.88
N THR A 21 11.57 -5.78 5.63
CA THR A 21 12.71 -5.08 5.01
C THR A 21 13.00 -3.79 5.78
N ASN A 22 14.27 -3.50 6.04
CA ASN A 22 14.66 -2.34 6.82
C ASN A 22 14.35 -1.04 6.06
N VAL A 23 13.63 -0.13 6.71
CA VAL A 23 13.32 1.21 6.20
C VAL A 23 14.52 2.12 6.46
N ALA A 24 15.11 2.65 5.39
CA ALA A 24 16.22 3.59 5.51
C ALA A 24 15.74 5.04 5.63
N LYS A 25 14.58 5.35 5.04
CA LYS A 25 13.98 6.68 5.08
C LYS A 25 12.46 6.58 4.99
N THR A 26 11.78 7.38 5.80
CA THR A 26 10.34 7.64 5.66
C THR A 26 10.14 9.08 5.20
N LEU A 27 9.30 9.28 4.20
CA LEU A 27 8.94 10.59 3.66
C LEU A 27 7.46 10.87 3.94
N THR A 28 7.17 11.96 4.65
CA THR A 28 5.81 12.47 4.74
C THR A 28 5.48 13.25 3.47
N VAL A 29 4.47 12.80 2.72
CA VAL A 29 4.04 13.45 1.46
C VAL A 29 2.78 14.30 1.63
N ALA A 30 1.99 13.98 2.66
CA ALA A 30 0.87 14.78 3.15
C ALA A 30 0.67 14.44 4.64
N PRO A 31 -0.07 15.24 5.42
CA PRO A 31 -0.44 14.86 6.79
C PRO A 31 -1.05 13.45 6.82
N GLY A 32 -0.51 12.57 7.66
CA GLY A 32 -0.96 11.18 7.79
C GLY A 32 -0.56 10.25 6.65
N ILE A 33 0.14 10.71 5.60
CA ILE A 33 0.57 9.88 4.47
C ILE A 33 2.10 9.83 4.40
N HIS A 34 2.63 8.62 4.53
CA HIS A 34 4.06 8.35 4.62
C HIS A 34 4.51 7.34 3.57
N ILE A 35 5.72 7.52 3.04
CA ILE A 35 6.35 6.63 2.08
C ILE A 35 7.65 6.08 2.68
N ASP A 36 7.76 4.76 2.78
CA ASP A 36 8.95 4.08 3.26
C ASP A 36 9.85 3.66 2.09
N ILE A 37 11.13 3.97 2.21
CA ILE A 37 12.14 3.74 1.17
C ILE A 37 13.35 3.01 1.76
N ASP A 38 13.89 2.06 1.01
CA ASP A 38 15.12 1.35 1.37
C ASP A 38 16.38 2.19 1.08
N LYS A 39 17.55 1.66 1.49
CA LYS A 39 18.84 2.33 1.32
C LYS A 39 19.25 2.58 -0.14
N ASN A 40 18.64 1.87 -1.09
CA ASN A 40 18.91 2.00 -2.52
C ASN A 40 17.90 2.91 -3.22
N GLY A 41 16.97 3.54 -2.48
CA GLY A 41 15.93 4.39 -3.05
C GLY A 41 14.70 3.61 -3.53
N LYS A 42 14.58 2.32 -3.22
CA LYS A 42 13.42 1.51 -3.63
C LYS A 42 12.25 1.72 -2.67
N LEU A 43 11.05 1.93 -3.23
CA LEU A 43 9.80 1.96 -2.48
C LEU A 43 9.55 0.63 -1.76
N LEU A 44 9.37 0.70 -0.43
CA LEU A 44 9.01 -0.43 0.42
C LEU A 44 7.52 -0.43 0.76
N GLY A 45 6.96 0.74 1.07
CA GLY A 45 5.57 0.83 1.48
C GLY A 45 5.02 2.24 1.49
N ILE A 46 3.70 2.32 1.58
CA ILE A 46 2.94 3.53 1.87
C ILE A 46 2.13 3.28 3.13
N GLU A 47 2.27 4.14 4.13
CA GLU A 47 1.50 4.15 5.36
C GLU A 47 0.51 5.32 5.31
N ILE A 48 -0.75 5.03 5.62
CA ILE A 48 -1.85 5.98 5.67
C ILE A 48 -2.48 5.87 7.06
N LEU A 49 -2.33 6.93 7.85
CA LEU A 49 -3.00 7.13 9.14
C LEU A 49 -4.39 7.69 8.92
N ASP A 50 -5.29 7.47 9.88
CA ASP A 50 -6.70 7.83 9.82
C ASP A 50 -7.31 7.40 8.48
N ALA A 51 -7.01 6.16 8.09
CA ALA A 51 -7.26 5.68 6.75
C ALA A 51 -8.74 5.87 6.40
N SER A 52 -9.67 5.56 7.31
CA SER A 52 -11.11 5.73 7.09
C SER A 52 -11.55 7.14 6.66
N GLU A 53 -10.77 8.17 6.99
CA GLU A 53 -11.00 9.57 6.58
C GLU A 53 -10.36 9.91 5.21
N VAL A 54 -9.36 9.14 4.80
CA VAL A 54 -8.55 9.38 3.59
C VAL A 54 -8.98 8.50 2.41
N ILE A 55 -9.29 7.23 2.65
CA ILE A 55 -9.83 6.32 1.63
C ILE A 55 -11.34 6.56 1.52
N GLY A 56 -11.79 6.94 0.32
CA GLY A 56 -13.22 7.03 0.03
C GLY A 56 -13.95 5.69 0.23
N GLU A 57 -15.27 5.71 0.13
CA GLU A 57 -16.15 4.56 0.45
C GLU A 57 -15.82 3.25 -0.30
N LYS A 58 -15.05 3.32 -1.39
CA LYS A 58 -14.71 2.18 -2.24
C LYS A 58 -13.24 2.17 -2.63
N LEU A 59 -12.56 1.08 -2.29
CA LEU A 59 -11.25 0.72 -2.84
C LEU A 59 -11.44 -0.18 -4.06
N GLU A 60 -11.03 0.31 -5.24
CA GLU A 60 -11.00 -0.49 -6.47
C GLU A 60 -9.57 -0.81 -6.87
N PHE A 61 -9.32 -2.08 -7.18
CA PHE A 61 -8.05 -2.54 -7.74
C PHE A 61 -8.29 -3.23 -9.07
N VAL A 62 -7.68 -2.71 -10.13
CA VAL A 62 -7.66 -3.37 -11.44
C VAL A 62 -6.30 -4.03 -11.59
N PHE A 63 -6.28 -5.36 -11.71
CA PHE A 63 -5.09 -6.13 -12.02
C PHE A 63 -5.09 -6.54 -13.50
N PRO A 64 -4.35 -5.85 -14.38
CA PRO A 64 -4.44 -6.06 -15.83
C PRO A 64 -4.12 -7.51 -16.26
N GLY A 65 -3.28 -8.22 -15.49
CA GLY A 65 -2.91 -9.61 -15.75
C GLY A 65 -3.99 -10.64 -15.37
N LEU A 66 -4.85 -10.31 -14.41
CA LEU A 66 -5.90 -11.23 -13.93
C LEU A 66 -7.10 -11.26 -14.91
N THR A 67 -7.41 -10.10 -15.50
CA THR A 67 -8.45 -9.96 -16.52
C THR A 67 -8.11 -10.77 -17.78
N TYR A 68 -6.83 -10.84 -18.15
CA TYR A 68 -6.37 -11.62 -19.29
C TYR A 68 -6.41 -13.14 -19.03
N ALA A 69 -6.06 -13.57 -17.82
CA ALA A 69 -6.10 -14.98 -17.44
C ALA A 69 -7.54 -15.55 -17.37
N LEU A 70 -8.47 -14.78 -16.80
CA LEU A 70 -9.88 -15.20 -16.69
C LEU A 70 -10.58 -15.29 -18.06
N LYS A 71 -10.21 -14.43 -19.02
CA LYS A 71 -10.74 -14.49 -20.40
C LYS A 71 -10.30 -15.72 -21.19
N LYS A 72 -9.22 -16.40 -20.79
CA LYS A 72 -8.75 -17.65 -21.44
C LYS A 72 -9.35 -18.91 -20.82
N ALA A 73 -9.99 -18.81 -19.66
CA ALA A 73 -10.58 -19.92 -18.93
C ALA A 73 -12.09 -20.11 -19.21
N VAL A 74 -12.67 -19.31 -20.10
CA VAL A 74 -14.07 -19.35 -20.54
C VAL A 74 -14.12 -19.52 -22.06
#